data_AF-A0A7K1F4R3-F1
#
_entry.id   AF-A0A7K1F4R3-F1
#
_cell.length_a   1.000
_cell.length_b   1.000
_cell.length_c   1.000
_cell.angle_alpha   90.00
_cell.angle_beta   90.00
_cell.angle_gamma   90.00
#
_symmetry.space_group_name_H-M   'P 1'
#
loop_
_entity.id
_entity.type
_entity.pdbx_description
1 polymer ?
#
loop_
_entity_poly.entity_id
_entity_poly.type
_entity_poly.pdbx_seq_one_letter_code
_entity_poly.pdbx_strand_id
1 'polypeptide(L)'
;MAAKAKKIAPPKPGKGRGFFGVLVRVWRTIARGLGGGVRFLSREARDLDPSHRRDGLGLGLIVLAILVAAGVWWHVPNFFGAFMDGAAHDLVGRLAILIPLVLILLAIRILRKPQEGAATGRIAIGVIIFTFGVSGLVHVVTDNPGLSGARNSGGWVGYLLAAPLSALVTKYLAFPVLLLVIIFGLLIVTATPLHAVPEKFRTLISPLSTRLADRREARELQEEFEISESEPF
;
A
#
# COMPACT_ATOMS: atom_id res chain seq x y z
N MET A 1 -45.53 -42.10 -34.75
CA MET A 1 -45.40 -40.72 -34.24
C MET A 1 -43.94 -40.45 -33.93
N ALA A 2 -43.26 -39.58 -34.67
CA ALA A 2 -41.89 -39.17 -34.39
C ALA A 2 -41.89 -37.65 -34.15
N ALA A 3 -41.66 -37.25 -32.89
CA ALA A 3 -41.62 -35.85 -32.49
C ALA A 3 -40.35 -35.17 -33.02
N LYS A 4 -40.52 -34.12 -33.82
CA LYS A 4 -39.43 -33.33 -34.39
C LYS A 4 -38.88 -32.38 -33.31
N ALA A 5 -37.65 -32.62 -32.86
CA ALA A 5 -36.99 -31.80 -31.84
C ALA A 5 -36.81 -30.35 -32.32
N LYS A 6 -37.35 -29.40 -31.55
CA LYS A 6 -37.23 -27.95 -31.78
C LYS A 6 -35.81 -27.50 -31.42
N LYS A 7 -34.98 -27.17 -32.42
CA LYS A 7 -33.65 -26.58 -32.22
C LYS A 7 -33.78 -25.21 -31.55
N ILE A 8 -33.21 -25.06 -30.35
CA ILE A 8 -33.10 -23.80 -29.62
C ILE A 8 -31.96 -23.00 -30.24
N ALA A 9 -32.24 -21.81 -30.77
CA ALA A 9 -31.23 -20.92 -31.32
C ALA A 9 -30.33 -20.33 -30.20
N PRO A 10 -29.01 -20.15 -30.45
CA PRO A 10 -28.12 -19.58 -29.44
C PRO A 10 -28.49 -18.11 -29.15
N PRO A 11 -28.37 -17.65 -27.89
CA PRO A 11 -28.74 -16.29 -27.51
C PRO A 11 -27.86 -15.28 -28.25
N LYS A 12 -28.50 -14.28 -28.87
CA LYS A 12 -27.81 -13.20 -29.59
C LYS A 12 -26.91 -12.41 -28.62
N PRO A 13 -25.66 -12.10 -28.99
CA PRO A 13 -24.74 -11.38 -28.12
C PRO A 13 -25.24 -9.94 -27.87
N GLY A 14 -25.49 -9.60 -26.61
CA GLY A 14 -25.92 -8.27 -26.19
C GLY A 14 -24.88 -7.19 -26.50
N LYS A 15 -25.37 -6.03 -26.97
CA LYS A 15 -24.57 -4.85 -27.39
C LYS A 15 -23.62 -4.29 -26.32
N GLY A 16 -23.76 -4.67 -25.04
CA GLY A 16 -22.86 -4.28 -23.93
C GLY A 16 -21.47 -4.94 -23.94
N ARG A 17 -21.22 -5.96 -24.77
CA ARG A 17 -19.95 -6.69 -24.83
C ARG A 17 -18.81 -5.92 -25.52
N GLY A 18 -19.14 -4.89 -26.30
CA GLY A 18 -18.17 -4.10 -27.08
C GLY A 18 -17.28 -3.21 -26.21
N PHE A 19 -17.87 -2.34 -25.39
CA PHE A 19 -17.12 -1.44 -24.50
C PHE A 19 -16.29 -2.20 -23.46
N PHE A 20 -16.90 -3.19 -22.81
CA PHE A 20 -16.21 -4.05 -21.85
C PHE A 20 -15.09 -4.86 -22.51
N GLY A 21 -15.29 -5.34 -23.74
CA GLY A 21 -14.28 -6.04 -24.52
C GLY A 21 -13.10 -5.15 -24.93
N VAL A 22 -13.36 -3.89 -25.31
CA VAL A 22 -12.33 -2.90 -25.62
C VAL A 22 -11.53 -2.55 -24.37
N LEU A 23 -12.21 -2.29 -23.25
CA LEU A 23 -11.56 -2.00 -21.97
C LEU A 23 -10.68 -3.16 -21.50
N VAL A 24 -11.17 -4.40 -21.59
CA VAL A 24 -10.40 -5.60 -21.26
C VAL A 24 -9.21 -5.78 -22.21
N ARG A 25 -9.34 -5.40 -23.49
CA ARG A 25 -8.24 -5.49 -24.46
C ARG A 25 -7.16 -4.45 -24.17
N VAL A 26 -7.55 -3.21 -23.93
CA VAL A 26 -6.66 -2.11 -23.50
C VAL A 26 -5.92 -2.52 -22.23
N TRP A 27 -6.64 -3.03 -21.24
CA TRP A 27 -6.07 -3.54 -20.00
C TRP A 27 -5.05 -4.67 -20.24
N ARG A 28 -5.38 -5.66 -21.08
CA ARG A 28 -4.45 -6.75 -21.43
C ARG A 28 -3.22 -6.25 -22.17
N THR A 29 -3.33 -5.23 -23.02
CA THR A 29 -2.19 -4.65 -23.72
C THR A 29 -1.27 -3.92 -22.75
N ILE A 30 -1.82 -3.11 -21.84
CA ILE A 30 -1.05 -2.45 -20.77
C ILE A 30 -0.38 -3.49 -19.87
N ALA A 31 -1.12 -4.52 -19.43
CA ALA A 31 -0.58 -5.59 -18.60
C ALA A 31 0.51 -6.40 -19.29
N ARG A 32 0.40 -6.64 -20.60
CA ARG A 32 1.46 -7.31 -21.38
C ARG A 32 2.66 -6.41 -21.62
N GLY A 33 2.45 -5.10 -21.82
CA GLY A 33 3.53 -4.12 -21.95
C GLY A 33 4.33 -3.98 -20.66
N LEU A 34 3.65 -3.77 -19.54
CA LEU A 34 4.26 -3.74 -18.20
C LEU A 34 4.93 -5.08 -17.85
N GLY A 35 4.23 -6.20 -18.04
CA GLY A 35 4.78 -7.53 -17.79
C GLY A 35 5.93 -7.89 -18.72
N GLY A 36 5.94 -7.34 -19.94
CA GLY A 36 7.03 -7.45 -20.91
C GLY A 36 8.25 -6.63 -20.48
N GLY A 37 8.06 -5.38 -20.07
CA GLY A 37 9.13 -4.51 -19.56
C GLY A 37 9.79 -5.05 -18.29
N VAL A 38 9.00 -5.53 -17.33
CA VAL A 38 9.52 -6.20 -16.12
C VAL A 38 10.27 -7.50 -16.49
N ARG A 39 9.76 -8.26 -17.45
CA ARG A 39 10.46 -9.47 -17.93
C ARG A 39 11.70 -9.16 -18.75
N PHE A 40 11.74 -8.04 -19.46
CA PHE A 40 12.89 -7.58 -20.22
C PHE A 40 14.02 -7.13 -19.29
N LEU A 41 13.69 -6.28 -18.30
CA LEU A 41 14.61 -5.89 -17.24
C LEU A 41 15.11 -7.08 -16.41
N SER A 42 14.30 -8.14 -16.25
CA SER A 42 14.74 -9.38 -15.58
C SER A 42 15.37 -10.43 -16.50
N ARG A 43 15.29 -10.27 -17.83
CA ARG A 43 15.96 -11.12 -18.81
C ARG A 43 17.42 -10.71 -18.98
N GLU A 44 17.74 -9.43 -18.91
CA GLU A 44 19.14 -8.95 -18.91
C GLU A 44 19.94 -9.49 -17.72
N ALA A 45 19.26 -9.80 -16.62
CA ALA A 45 19.83 -10.43 -15.44
C ALA A 45 19.87 -11.98 -15.50
N ARG A 46 19.59 -12.62 -16.65
CA ARG A 46 19.57 -14.10 -16.78
C ARG A 46 20.94 -14.75 -16.82
N ASP A 47 22.01 -14.02 -17.15
CA ASP A 47 23.37 -14.55 -17.16
C ASP A 47 24.06 -14.48 -15.77
N LEU A 48 23.30 -14.16 -14.73
CA LEU A 48 23.75 -14.15 -13.33
C LEU A 48 23.02 -15.24 -12.52
N ASP A 49 23.78 -15.90 -11.64
CA ASP A 49 23.35 -16.95 -10.70
C ASP A 49 22.03 -16.55 -9.99
N PRO A 50 21.04 -17.45 -9.72
CA PRO A 50 19.74 -17.09 -9.17
C PRO A 50 19.75 -16.31 -7.86
N SER A 51 20.87 -16.32 -7.13
CA SER A 51 21.17 -15.48 -5.96
C SER A 51 21.34 -13.99 -6.32
N HIS A 52 21.95 -13.66 -7.46
CA HIS A 52 22.20 -12.28 -7.94
C HIS A 52 21.00 -11.65 -8.66
N ARG A 53 20.01 -12.44 -9.11
CA ARG A 53 18.77 -11.94 -9.77
C ARG A 53 17.90 -11.04 -8.88
N ARG A 54 18.04 -11.13 -7.56
CA ARG A 54 17.19 -10.41 -6.59
C ARG A 54 17.80 -9.09 -6.11
N ASP A 55 19.10 -8.90 -6.26
CA ASP A 55 19.78 -7.64 -5.94
C ASP A 55 19.44 -6.53 -6.94
N GLY A 56 19.22 -6.88 -8.22
CA GLY A 56 18.83 -5.91 -9.25
C GLY A 56 17.47 -5.22 -9.00
N LEU A 57 16.50 -5.92 -8.40
CA LEU A 57 15.20 -5.32 -8.05
C LEU A 57 15.31 -4.36 -6.85
N GLY A 58 16.08 -4.73 -5.84
CA GLY A 58 16.34 -3.86 -4.70
C GLY A 58 17.09 -2.61 -5.12
N LEU A 59 18.16 -2.75 -5.90
CA LEU A 59 18.91 -1.64 -6.48
C LEU A 59 18.05 -0.78 -7.40
N GLY A 60 17.22 -1.39 -8.26
CA GLY A 60 16.30 -0.66 -9.13
C GLY A 60 15.28 0.18 -8.36
N LEU A 61 14.77 -0.32 -7.23
CA LEU A 61 13.90 0.45 -6.33
C LEU A 61 14.64 1.61 -5.65
N ILE A 62 15.91 1.43 -5.27
CA ILE A 62 16.74 2.52 -4.73
C ILE A 62 16.92 3.61 -5.78
N VAL A 63 17.31 3.23 -7.00
CA VAL A 63 17.46 4.17 -8.12
C VAL A 63 16.15 4.91 -8.35
N LEU A 64 15.02 4.20 -8.43
CA LEU A 64 13.72 4.81 -8.60
C LEU A 64 13.37 5.76 -7.44
N ALA A 65 13.67 5.38 -6.19
CA ALA A 65 13.43 6.23 -5.03
C ALA A 65 14.22 7.55 -5.09
N ILE A 66 15.49 7.49 -5.49
CA ILE A 66 16.35 8.67 -5.67
C ILE A 66 15.79 9.56 -6.78
N LEU A 67 15.38 8.97 -7.91
CA LEU A 67 14.81 9.71 -9.04
C LEU A 67 13.50 10.41 -8.68
N VAL A 68 12.61 9.72 -7.95
CA VAL A 68 11.36 10.33 -7.46
C VAL A 68 11.66 11.40 -6.42
N ALA A 69 12.58 11.17 -5.48
CA ALA A 69 12.97 12.18 -4.50
C ALA A 69 13.55 13.43 -5.17
N ALA A 70 14.37 13.28 -6.21
CA ALA A 70 14.89 14.39 -7.01
C ALA A 70 13.77 15.29 -7.57
N GLY A 71 12.69 14.69 -8.06
CA GLY A 71 11.52 15.46 -8.50
C GLY A 71 10.70 16.04 -7.35
N VAL A 72 10.31 15.21 -6.39
CA VAL A 72 9.29 15.54 -5.38
C VAL A 72 9.83 16.35 -4.21
N TRP A 73 11.07 16.12 -3.77
CA TRP A 73 11.66 16.83 -2.62
C TRP A 73 12.57 17.96 -3.04
N TRP A 74 13.43 17.69 -4.03
CA TRP A 74 14.43 18.67 -4.48
C TRP A 74 13.92 19.57 -5.61
N HIS A 75 12.76 19.27 -6.20
CA HIS A 75 12.13 20.07 -7.26
C HIS A 75 13.12 20.49 -8.36
N VAL A 76 13.92 19.52 -8.84
CA VAL A 76 14.97 19.78 -9.82
C VAL A 76 14.37 20.46 -11.07
N PRO A 77 14.88 21.62 -11.51
CA PRO A 77 14.27 22.46 -12.54
C PRO A 77 14.61 21.95 -13.96
N ASN A 78 14.34 20.68 -14.22
CA ASN A 78 14.47 20.08 -15.54
C ASN A 78 13.22 19.25 -15.87
N PHE A 79 13.09 18.85 -17.14
CA PHE A 79 11.95 18.05 -17.61
C PHE A 79 11.76 16.78 -16.77
N PHE A 80 12.86 16.12 -16.41
CA PHE A 80 12.82 14.89 -15.64
C PHE A 80 12.24 15.09 -14.23
N GLY A 81 12.73 16.09 -13.50
CA GLY A 81 12.25 16.44 -12.15
C GLY A 81 10.78 16.86 -12.17
N ALA A 82 10.39 17.68 -13.14
CA ALA A 82 8.99 18.07 -13.34
C ALA A 82 8.08 16.88 -13.68
N PHE A 83 8.55 15.94 -14.50
CA PHE A 83 7.82 14.72 -14.82
C PHE A 83 7.66 13.79 -13.61
N MET A 84 8.72 13.58 -12.83
CA MET A 84 8.66 12.77 -11.60
C MET A 84 7.74 13.41 -10.55
N ASP A 85 7.85 14.71 -10.33
CA ASP A 85 6.97 15.47 -9.42
C ASP A 85 5.50 15.41 -9.86
N GLY A 86 5.27 15.69 -11.15
CA GLY A 86 3.95 15.64 -11.78
C GLY A 86 3.34 14.24 -11.64
N ALA A 87 4.04 13.21 -12.09
CA ALA A 87 3.54 11.83 -12.03
C ALA A 87 3.24 11.37 -10.60
N ALA A 88 4.09 11.70 -9.63
CA ALA A 88 3.88 11.33 -8.23
C ALA A 88 2.65 12.02 -7.64
N HIS A 89 2.53 13.33 -7.79
CA HIS A 89 1.38 14.10 -7.29
C HIS A 89 0.08 13.80 -8.06
N ASP A 90 0.17 13.50 -9.36
CA ASP A 90 -1.00 13.12 -10.14
C ASP A 90 -1.51 11.76 -9.72
N LEU A 91 -0.63 10.81 -9.40
CA LEU A 91 -1.04 9.46 -8.97
C LEU A 91 -1.64 9.45 -7.56
N VAL A 92 -0.92 9.99 -6.57
CA VAL A 92 -1.26 9.84 -5.14
C VAL A 92 -1.53 11.15 -4.41
N GLY A 93 -1.51 12.27 -5.12
CA GLY A 93 -1.79 13.59 -4.56
C GLY A 93 -0.78 13.99 -3.50
N ARG A 94 -1.27 14.46 -2.36
CA ARG A 94 -0.44 14.91 -1.23
C ARG A 94 0.46 13.82 -0.65
N LEU A 95 0.15 12.55 -0.88
CA LEU A 95 0.95 11.43 -0.41
C LEU A 95 2.24 11.24 -1.21
N ALA A 96 2.43 11.97 -2.31
CA ALA A 96 3.61 11.87 -3.18
C ALA A 96 4.92 12.05 -2.40
N ILE A 97 4.90 12.92 -1.38
CA ILE A 97 6.06 13.16 -0.51
C ILE A 97 6.55 11.91 0.23
N LEU A 98 5.69 10.92 0.45
CA LEU A 98 6.03 9.66 1.12
C LEU A 98 6.54 8.57 0.16
N ILE A 99 6.35 8.73 -1.15
CA ILE A 99 6.74 7.70 -2.14
C ILE A 99 8.22 7.31 -2.03
N PRO A 100 9.19 8.25 -1.99
CA PRO A 100 10.59 7.88 -1.89
C PRO A 100 10.90 7.00 -0.68
N LEU A 101 10.30 7.31 0.48
CA LEU A 101 10.48 6.54 1.71
C LEU A 101 9.93 5.12 1.56
N VAL A 102 8.73 4.97 0.99
CA VAL A 102 8.11 3.65 0.77
C VAL A 102 8.97 2.81 -0.18
N LEU A 103 9.50 3.40 -1.24
CA LEU A 103 10.37 2.70 -2.19
C LEU A 103 11.69 2.25 -1.54
N ILE A 104 12.31 3.09 -0.71
CA ILE A 104 13.52 2.74 0.06
C ILE A 104 13.24 1.60 1.02
N LEU A 105 12.13 1.67 1.77
CA LEU A 105 11.74 0.61 2.72
C LEU A 105 11.54 -0.74 2.01
N LEU A 106 10.89 -0.74 0.84
CA LEU A 106 10.72 -1.93 0.02
C LEU A 106 12.06 -2.45 -0.51
N ALA A 107 12.95 -1.56 -0.96
CA ALA A 107 14.27 -1.93 -1.42
C ALA A 107 15.11 -2.59 -0.32
N ILE A 108 15.18 -1.98 0.86
CA ILE A 108 15.89 -2.52 2.03
C ILE A 108 15.32 -3.90 2.38
N ARG A 109 13.99 -4.07 2.35
CA ARG A 109 13.35 -5.35 2.67
C ARG A 109 13.73 -6.44 1.67
N ILE A 110 13.75 -6.11 0.38
CA ILE A 110 14.13 -7.04 -0.70
C ILE A 110 15.60 -7.46 -0.56
N LEU A 111 16.50 -6.50 -0.31
CA LEU A 111 17.93 -6.75 -0.17
C LEU A 111 18.27 -7.51 1.13
N ARG A 112 17.59 -7.23 2.24
CA ARG A 112 17.90 -7.87 3.53
C ARG A 112 17.40 -9.31 3.66
N LYS A 113 16.30 -9.67 3.00
CA LYS A 113 15.67 -10.99 3.17
C LYS A 113 15.28 -11.62 1.83
N PRO A 114 16.26 -11.94 0.98
CA PRO A 114 16.01 -12.43 -0.37
C PRO A 114 15.31 -13.80 -0.40
N GLN A 115 15.39 -14.61 0.64
CA GLN A 115 14.75 -15.95 0.70
C GLN A 115 13.24 -15.91 1.02
N GLU A 116 12.71 -14.80 1.52
CA GLU A 116 11.31 -14.68 1.94
C GLU A 116 10.39 -14.12 0.82
N GLY A 117 10.54 -14.60 -0.42
CA GLY A 117 9.85 -14.03 -1.59
C GLY A 117 8.32 -13.93 -1.45
N ALA A 118 7.68 -14.95 -0.87
CA ALA A 118 6.24 -14.94 -0.59
C ALA A 118 5.84 -13.85 0.43
N ALA A 119 6.67 -13.63 1.45
CA ALA A 119 6.43 -12.58 2.45
C ALA A 119 6.61 -11.19 1.85
N THR A 120 7.62 -11.00 0.99
CA THR A 120 7.85 -9.75 0.25
C THR A 120 6.69 -9.43 -0.68
N GLY A 121 6.17 -10.42 -1.42
CA GLY A 121 4.99 -10.25 -2.26
C GLY A 121 3.76 -9.82 -1.46
N ARG A 122 3.51 -10.44 -0.30
CA ARG A 122 2.46 -10.04 0.62
C ARG A 122 2.62 -8.60 1.10
N ILE A 123 3.82 -8.21 1.53
CA ILE A 123 4.10 -6.84 2.00
C ILE A 123 3.85 -5.83 0.87
N ALA A 124 4.32 -6.10 -0.35
CA ALA A 124 4.10 -5.22 -1.49
C ALA A 124 2.60 -5.02 -1.77
N ILE A 125 1.81 -6.10 -1.76
CA ILE A 125 0.34 -6.03 -1.91
C ILE A 125 -0.28 -5.21 -0.77
N GLY A 126 0.16 -5.44 0.47
CA GLY A 126 -0.33 -4.72 1.65
C GLY A 126 -0.04 -3.22 1.57
N VAL A 127 1.16 -2.83 1.13
CA VAL A 127 1.54 -1.43 0.90
C VAL A 127 0.67 -0.81 -0.19
N ILE A 128 0.43 -1.50 -1.31
CA ILE A 128 -0.44 -0.98 -2.38
C ILE A 128 -1.86 -0.74 -1.86
N ILE A 129 -2.46 -1.73 -1.17
CA ILE A 129 -3.81 -1.61 -0.60
C ILE A 129 -3.86 -0.48 0.42
N PHE A 130 -2.86 -0.39 1.30
CA PHE A 130 -2.76 0.68 2.29
C PHE A 130 -2.67 2.05 1.63
N THR A 131 -1.76 2.24 0.68
CA THR A 131 -1.60 3.50 -0.07
C THR A 131 -2.88 3.89 -0.80
N PHE A 132 -3.57 2.93 -1.42
CA PHE A 132 -4.83 3.17 -2.12
C PHE A 132 -5.95 3.57 -1.15
N GLY A 133 -6.03 2.91 0.01
CA GLY A 133 -6.96 3.27 1.07
C GLY A 133 -6.71 4.68 1.61
N VAL A 134 -5.45 5.02 1.93
CA VAL A 134 -5.09 6.36 2.43
C VAL A 134 -5.34 7.42 1.37
N SER A 135 -4.95 7.16 0.12
CA SER A 135 -5.20 8.03 -1.03
C SER A 135 -6.70 8.30 -1.23
N GLY A 136 -7.53 7.25 -1.23
CA GLY A 136 -8.99 7.39 -1.29
C GLY A 136 -9.56 8.17 -0.11
N LEU A 137 -9.10 7.89 1.12
CA LEU A 137 -9.57 8.56 2.33
C LEU A 137 -9.23 10.06 2.31
N VAL A 138 -7.99 10.40 1.93
CA VAL A 138 -7.57 11.81 1.76
C VAL A 138 -8.49 12.51 0.76
N HIS A 139 -8.82 11.87 -0.36
CA HIS A 139 -9.74 12.45 -1.36
C HIS A 139 -11.15 12.67 -0.80
N VAL A 140 -11.72 11.70 -0.09
CA VAL A 140 -13.02 11.83 0.59
C VAL A 140 -13.00 12.99 1.60
N VAL A 141 -11.94 13.11 2.39
CA VAL A 141 -11.82 14.14 3.43
C VAL A 141 -11.64 15.54 2.85
N THR A 142 -10.82 15.69 1.81
CA THR A 142 -10.58 17.00 1.17
C THR A 142 -11.75 17.49 0.32
N ASP A 143 -12.66 16.60 -0.07
CA ASP A 143 -13.90 16.94 -0.79
C ASP A 143 -13.68 17.74 -2.09
N ASN A 144 -12.59 17.46 -2.79
CA ASN A 144 -12.23 18.16 -4.01
C ASN A 144 -12.87 17.46 -5.22
N PRO A 145 -13.91 18.03 -5.86
CA PRO A 145 -14.58 17.39 -6.97
C PRO A 145 -13.69 17.39 -8.23
N GLY A 146 -13.75 16.27 -8.96
CA GLY A 146 -13.17 16.14 -10.29
C GLY A 146 -11.65 15.90 -10.33
N LEU A 147 -11.14 15.71 -11.54
CA LEU A 147 -9.75 15.33 -11.78
C LEU A 147 -8.76 16.48 -11.53
N SER A 148 -9.19 17.74 -11.71
CA SER A 148 -8.39 18.94 -11.43
C SER A 148 -8.07 19.11 -9.94
N GLY A 149 -9.01 18.74 -9.06
CA GLY A 149 -8.83 18.74 -7.61
C GLY A 149 -8.10 17.49 -7.07
N ALA A 150 -7.93 16.46 -7.91
CA ALA A 150 -7.33 15.19 -7.51
C ALA A 150 -5.88 15.38 -7.04
N ARG A 151 -5.08 16.17 -7.76
CA ARG A 151 -3.66 16.44 -7.42
C ARG A 151 -3.49 17.03 -6.02
N ASN A 152 -4.38 17.93 -5.62
CA ASN A 152 -4.36 18.58 -4.29
C ASN A 152 -5.06 17.76 -3.19
N SER A 153 -5.44 16.51 -3.48
CA SER A 153 -6.13 15.61 -2.56
C SER A 153 -5.42 14.24 -2.55
N GLY A 154 -6.12 13.17 -2.91
CA GLY A 154 -5.60 11.81 -2.95
C GLY A 154 -4.95 11.40 -4.29
N GLY A 155 -4.84 12.30 -5.25
CA GLY A 155 -4.43 11.99 -6.61
C GLY A 155 -5.51 11.27 -7.40
N TRP A 156 -5.19 10.88 -8.62
CA TRP A 156 -6.06 10.15 -9.54
C TRP A 156 -6.46 8.80 -8.96
N VAL A 157 -5.56 8.11 -8.26
CA VAL A 157 -5.88 6.84 -7.59
C VAL A 157 -6.97 7.07 -6.54
N GLY A 158 -6.81 8.11 -5.72
CA GLY A 158 -7.75 8.45 -4.67
C GLY A 158 -9.12 8.82 -5.24
N TYR A 159 -9.13 9.67 -6.27
CA TYR A 159 -10.36 10.03 -7.00
C TYR A 159 -11.05 8.79 -7.61
N LEU A 160 -10.31 7.94 -8.33
CA LEU A 160 -10.88 6.76 -9.01
C LEU A 160 -11.46 5.73 -8.04
N LEU A 161 -10.96 5.67 -6.80
CA LEU A 161 -11.49 4.78 -5.76
C LEU A 161 -12.63 5.44 -4.99
N ALA A 162 -12.45 6.69 -4.59
CA ALA A 162 -13.37 7.41 -3.72
C ALA A 162 -14.63 7.88 -4.44
N ALA A 163 -14.53 8.34 -5.69
CA ALA A 163 -15.67 8.89 -6.42
C ALA A 163 -16.78 7.85 -6.69
N PRO A 164 -16.51 6.67 -7.27
CA PRO A 164 -17.56 5.66 -7.48
C PRO A 164 -18.07 5.09 -6.15
N LEU A 165 -17.20 4.92 -5.16
CA LEU A 165 -17.60 4.47 -3.84
C LEU A 165 -18.56 5.48 -3.17
N SER A 166 -18.22 6.76 -3.18
CA SER A 166 -19.06 7.83 -2.62
C SER A 166 -20.37 7.98 -3.39
N ALA A 167 -20.37 7.74 -4.71
CA ALA A 167 -21.58 7.72 -5.51
C ALA A 167 -22.50 6.53 -5.17
N LEU A 168 -21.93 5.40 -4.77
CA LEU A 168 -22.69 4.19 -4.47
C LEU A 168 -23.26 4.16 -3.04
N VAL A 169 -22.46 4.56 -2.05
CA VAL A 169 -22.80 4.39 -0.63
C VAL A 169 -22.87 5.69 0.19
N THR A 170 -22.71 6.84 -0.46
CA THR A 170 -22.52 8.17 0.15
C THR A 170 -21.14 8.39 0.79
N LYS A 171 -20.74 9.66 0.88
CA LYS A 171 -19.48 10.09 1.53
C LYS A 171 -19.35 9.58 2.97
N TYR A 172 -20.44 9.59 3.72
CA TYR A 172 -20.48 9.18 5.13
C TYR A 172 -20.15 7.69 5.32
N LEU A 173 -20.54 6.83 4.37
CA LEU A 173 -20.21 5.41 4.41
C LEU A 173 -18.90 5.08 3.67
N ALA A 174 -18.51 5.88 2.68
CA ALA A 174 -17.21 5.74 2.02
C ALA A 174 -16.04 5.91 3.00
N PHE A 175 -16.13 6.84 3.95
CA PHE A 175 -15.11 7.06 4.98
C PHE A 175 -14.77 5.80 5.80
N PRO A 176 -15.73 5.14 6.50
CA PRO A 176 -15.44 3.94 7.29
C PRO A 176 -15.02 2.76 6.40
N VAL A 177 -15.55 2.63 5.18
CA VAL A 177 -15.11 1.58 4.24
C VAL A 177 -13.64 1.77 3.88
N LEU A 178 -13.21 2.98 3.54
CA LEU A 178 -11.81 3.27 3.24
C LEU A 178 -10.91 3.08 4.47
N LEU A 179 -11.40 3.44 5.67
CA LEU A 179 -10.69 3.17 6.91
C LEU A 179 -10.46 1.67 7.12
N LEU A 180 -11.45 0.81 6.84
CA LEU A 180 -11.30 -0.64 6.89
C LEU A 180 -10.27 -1.14 5.86
N VAL A 181 -10.24 -0.56 4.66
CA VAL A 181 -9.22 -0.89 3.64
C VAL A 181 -7.82 -0.53 4.12
N ILE A 182 -7.65 0.63 4.76
CA ILE A 182 -6.36 1.07 5.35
C ILE A 182 -5.92 0.08 6.43
N ILE A 183 -6.83 -0.22 7.38
CA ILE A 183 -6.57 -1.17 8.45
C ILE A 183 -6.16 -2.52 7.87
N PHE A 184 -6.91 -3.03 6.90
CA PHE A 184 -6.63 -4.30 6.23
C PHE A 184 -5.27 -4.30 5.50
N GLY A 185 -4.93 -3.21 4.80
CA GLY A 185 -3.60 -3.05 4.20
C GLY A 185 -2.48 -3.13 5.24
N LEU A 186 -2.65 -2.44 6.39
CA LEU A 186 -1.70 -2.47 7.50
C LEU A 186 -1.56 -3.88 8.11
N LEU A 187 -2.67 -4.61 8.26
CA LEU A 187 -2.69 -6.01 8.69
C LEU A 187 -1.86 -6.91 7.77
N ILE A 188 -2.01 -6.74 6.45
CA ILE A 188 -1.25 -7.50 5.45
C ILE A 188 0.25 -7.21 5.58
N VAL A 189 0.62 -5.92 5.73
CA VAL A 189 2.01 -5.50 5.92
C VAL A 189 2.60 -6.08 7.20
N THR A 190 1.85 -6.05 8.30
CA THR A 190 2.30 -6.54 9.63
C THR A 190 2.22 -8.06 9.76
N ALA A 191 1.73 -8.77 8.73
CA ALA A 191 1.46 -10.21 8.77
C ALA A 191 0.59 -10.63 9.98
N THR A 192 -0.27 -9.73 10.46
CA THR A 192 -1.17 -10.01 11.56
C THR A 192 -2.48 -10.56 10.98
N PRO A 193 -2.88 -11.80 11.29
CA PRO A 193 -4.19 -12.29 10.91
C PRO A 193 -5.29 -11.44 11.57
N LEU A 194 -6.40 -11.18 10.87
CA LEU A 194 -7.55 -10.41 11.38
C LEU A 194 -8.07 -10.95 12.72
N HIS A 195 -8.06 -12.27 12.93
CA HIS A 195 -8.49 -12.90 14.18
C HIS A 195 -7.51 -12.66 15.35
N ALA A 196 -6.24 -12.36 15.07
CA ALA A 196 -5.20 -12.15 16.07
C ALA A 196 -5.02 -10.67 16.46
N VAL A 197 -5.76 -9.75 15.82
CA VAL A 197 -5.70 -8.31 16.13
C VAL A 197 -6.11 -7.99 17.57
N PRO A 198 -7.24 -8.53 18.10
CA PRO A 198 -7.66 -8.18 19.46
C PRO A 198 -6.62 -8.58 20.51
N GLU A 199 -5.97 -9.73 20.29
CA GLU A 199 -4.94 -10.28 21.18
C GLU A 199 -3.65 -9.46 21.13
N LYS A 200 -3.19 -9.08 19.92
CA LYS A 200 -2.03 -8.18 19.78
C LYS A 200 -2.26 -6.78 20.31
N PHE A 201 -3.48 -6.25 20.21
CA PHE A 201 -3.81 -4.93 20.74
C PHE A 201 -3.76 -4.92 22.28
N ARG A 202 -4.22 -6.01 22.92
CA ARG A 202 -4.12 -6.21 24.37
C ARG A 202 -2.67 -6.30 24.84
N THR A 203 -1.81 -7.01 24.13
CA THR A 203 -0.39 -7.15 24.49
C THR A 203 0.47 -5.91 24.19
N LEU A 204 0.03 -5.02 23.29
CA LEU A 204 0.69 -3.73 23.05
C LEU A 204 0.27 -2.64 24.04
N ILE A 205 -0.93 -2.75 24.64
CA ILE A 205 -1.45 -1.80 25.63
C ILE A 205 -1.06 -2.20 27.07
N SER A 206 -0.89 -3.48 27.36
CA SER A 206 -0.50 -3.96 28.69
C SER A 206 0.95 -3.67 29.17
N PRO A 207 1.98 -3.42 28.33
CA PRO A 207 3.35 -3.28 28.83
C PRO A 207 3.61 -1.92 29.49
N LEU A 208 2.70 -0.95 29.37
CA LEU A 208 2.84 0.34 30.03
C LEU A 208 2.37 0.29 31.49
N SER A 209 1.35 -0.51 31.79
CA SER A 209 0.83 -0.65 33.16
C SER A 209 1.75 -1.50 34.05
N THR A 210 2.35 -2.56 33.50
CA THR A 210 3.27 -3.42 34.28
C THR A 210 4.59 -2.72 34.57
N ARG A 211 5.18 -2.00 33.60
CA ARG A 211 6.42 -1.25 33.83
C ARG A 211 6.30 -0.09 34.81
N LEU A 212 5.10 0.47 34.97
CA LEU A 212 4.83 1.51 35.97
C LEU A 212 4.57 0.89 37.36
N ALA A 213 4.01 -0.32 37.43
CA ALA A 213 3.88 -1.06 38.67
C ALA A 213 5.25 -1.49 39.21
N ASP A 214 6.09 -2.12 38.38
CA ASP A 214 7.44 -2.57 38.76
C ASP A 214 8.33 -1.41 39.25
N ARG A 215 8.18 -0.21 38.65
CA ARG A 215 8.91 0.99 39.06
C ARG A 215 8.42 1.60 40.37
N ARG A 216 7.16 1.40 40.73
CA ARG A 216 6.62 1.85 42.03
C ARG A 216 7.09 0.92 43.14
N GLU A 217 7.00 -0.39 42.92
CA GLU A 217 7.49 -1.40 43.89
C GLU A 217 8.99 -1.25 44.15
N ALA A 218 9.80 -1.05 43.11
CA ALA A 218 11.25 -0.81 43.27
C ALA A 218 11.58 0.47 44.05
N ARG A 219 10.71 1.49 43.97
CA ARG A 219 10.89 2.74 44.71
C ARG A 219 10.46 2.60 46.17
N GLU A 220 9.36 1.90 46.43
CA GLU A 220 8.87 1.61 47.79
C GLU A 220 9.89 0.76 48.57
N LEU A 221 10.49 -0.25 47.94
CA LEU A 221 11.56 -1.05 48.56
C LEU A 221 12.83 -0.24 48.85
N GLN A 222 13.15 0.74 47.99
CA GLN A 222 14.30 1.60 48.19
C GLN A 222 14.05 2.60 49.33
N GLU A 223 12.83 3.16 49.41
CA GLU A 223 12.41 4.03 50.52
C GLU A 223 12.36 3.25 51.85
N GLU A 224 11.90 1.99 51.84
CA GLU A 224 11.89 1.12 53.03
C GLU A 224 13.31 0.76 53.51
N PHE A 225 14.23 0.49 52.58
CA PHE A 225 15.63 0.24 52.90
C PHE A 225 16.33 1.49 53.45
N GLU A 226 16.07 2.66 52.85
CA GLU A 226 16.63 3.95 53.29
C GLU A 226 16.11 4.35 54.68
N ILE A 227 14.83 4.08 54.99
CA ILE A 227 14.25 4.31 56.32
C ILE A 227 14.88 3.37 57.36
N SER A 228 15.01 2.07 57.04
CA SER A 228 15.63 1.08 57.94
C SER A 228 17.11 1.35 58.25
N GLU A 229 17.86 1.95 57.32
CA GLU A 229 19.27 2.30 57.51
C GLU A 229 19.45 3.64 58.26
N SER A 230 18.39 4.47 58.31
CA SER A 230 18.39 5.79 58.94
C SER A 230 17.90 5.82 60.39
N GLU A 231 17.37 4.71 60.94
CA GLU A 231 16.98 4.67 62.36
C GLU A 231 18.24 4.61 63.26
N PRO A 232 18.52 5.66 64.04
CA PRO A 232 19.62 5.64 64.99
C PRO A 232 19.17 4.89 66.24
N PHE A 233 19.92 3.87 66.62
CA PHE A 233 19.79 3.18 67.92
C PHE A 233 19.94 4.16 69.09
#